data_AF-E4XV69-F1
#
_entry.id   AF-E4XV69-F1
#
_cell.length_a   1.000
_cell.length_b   1.000
_cell.length_c   1.000
_cell.angle_alpha   90.00
_cell.angle_beta   90.00
_cell.angle_gamma   90.00
#
_symmetry.space_group_name_H-M   'P 1'
#
loop_
_entity.id
_entity.type
_entity.pdbx_description
1 polymer ?
#
loop_
_entity_poly.entity_id
_entity_poly.type
_entity_poly.pdbx_seq_one_letter_code
_entity_poly.pdbx_strand_id
1 'polypeptide(L)'
;MVYEEMLPAHYGKQLDIFDNGSLQKLSNLARDDITSGPRIYNEFTTAAFRAAHSRIPKFIKTADDRYNVFNEGHFEDSFFDPHVIHQQGTGDLCRGAYLMENLKISSSFGDSVRNHLLKHKKGQHGMDLLAINIARGRDHGIPGYYKYYEKLQTDPKCKPLYQKWIKSGGLSTTTKKIDKLYEKENGQALYESRDDIDLYVGILLETHLDGADIGPTGACIQMRQFKILKDQEYWFYGKTGFWNAAIKKELIDQFDLATVLCLTDKTMKEVQKEPFIYENDWKATGSTEKCASKRQNLKIIFEKAYRKESPATPFWARKISPCESITCFNNGNCIENEINQQPKCNCIEPHFGEQCEEHPCDEYICDNGGSCSFNNDTQTAE
;
A
#
# COMPACT_ATOMS: atom_id res chain seq x y z
N MET A 1 -3.30 -8.82 -0.69
CA MET A 1 -3.43 -7.50 0.01
C MET A 1 -4.14 -6.42 -0.80
N VAL A 2 -3.48 -5.49 -1.51
CA VAL A 2 -4.17 -4.30 -2.08
C VAL A 2 -5.29 -4.67 -3.04
N TYR A 3 -4.98 -5.37 -4.14
CA TYR A 3 -5.95 -5.67 -5.20
C TYR A 3 -6.95 -6.77 -4.83
N GLU A 4 -6.60 -7.62 -3.86
CA GLU A 4 -7.36 -8.83 -3.52
C GLU A 4 -8.18 -8.70 -2.22
N GLU A 5 -7.80 -7.80 -1.31
CA GLU A 5 -8.51 -7.61 -0.03
C GLU A 5 -8.98 -6.16 0.13
N MET A 6 -8.08 -5.18 0.00
CA MET A 6 -8.41 -3.77 0.27
C MET A 6 -9.38 -3.18 -0.75
N LEU A 7 -9.12 -3.33 -2.07
CA LEU A 7 -10.04 -2.80 -3.09
C LEU A 7 -11.41 -3.49 -3.03
N PRO A 8 -11.51 -4.83 -2.92
CA PRO A 8 -12.80 -5.50 -2.73
C PRO A 8 -13.56 -5.04 -1.50
N ALA A 9 -12.88 -4.85 -0.36
CA ALA A 9 -13.52 -4.29 0.83
C ALA A 9 -14.01 -2.85 0.63
N HIS A 10 -13.26 -2.03 -0.11
CA HIS A 10 -13.58 -0.62 -0.31
C HIS A 10 -14.73 -0.38 -1.31
N TYR A 11 -14.81 -1.19 -2.38
CA TYR A 11 -15.77 -0.97 -3.47
C TYR A 11 -16.84 -2.06 -3.60
N GLY A 12 -16.65 -3.22 -2.99
CA GLY A 12 -17.55 -4.36 -3.12
C GLY A 12 -17.85 -4.71 -4.58
N LYS A 13 -19.15 -4.92 -4.88
CA LYS A 13 -19.66 -5.26 -6.22
C LYS A 13 -19.46 -4.16 -7.27
N GLN A 14 -19.04 -2.96 -6.87
CA GLN A 14 -18.81 -1.86 -7.81
C GLN A 14 -17.57 -2.11 -8.68
N LEU A 15 -16.64 -2.97 -8.25
CA LEU A 15 -15.51 -3.42 -9.07
C LEU A 15 -15.96 -4.16 -10.33
N ASP A 16 -16.98 -5.01 -10.20
CA ASP A 16 -17.57 -5.74 -11.32
C ASP A 16 -18.25 -4.79 -12.31
N ILE A 17 -18.90 -3.76 -11.79
CA ILE A 17 -19.62 -2.76 -12.58
C ILE A 17 -18.66 -1.85 -13.35
N PHE A 18 -17.50 -1.51 -12.77
CA PHE A 18 -16.55 -0.57 -13.36
C PHE A 18 -15.79 -1.15 -14.56
N ASP A 19 -15.33 -2.39 -14.46
CA ASP A 19 -14.51 -3.02 -15.52
C ASP A 19 -14.57 -4.55 -15.50
N ASN A 20 -15.77 -5.13 -15.33
CA ASN A 20 -16.00 -6.57 -15.29
C ASN A 20 -15.10 -7.32 -14.27
N GLY A 21 -14.79 -6.65 -13.16
CA GLY A 21 -13.95 -7.20 -12.09
C GLY A 21 -12.48 -7.33 -12.48
N SER A 22 -12.01 -6.61 -13.51
CA SER A 22 -10.62 -6.69 -13.99
C SER A 22 -9.60 -6.39 -12.89
N LEU A 23 -9.94 -5.53 -11.94
CA LEU A 23 -9.10 -5.22 -10.79
C LEU A 23 -8.93 -6.42 -9.85
N GLN A 24 -9.94 -7.30 -9.74
CA GLN A 24 -9.91 -8.54 -8.96
C GLN A 24 -9.26 -9.70 -9.74
N LYS A 25 -9.38 -9.72 -11.07
CA LYS A 25 -8.84 -10.81 -11.90
C LYS A 25 -7.33 -10.68 -12.05
N LEU A 26 -6.57 -11.66 -11.57
CA LEU A 26 -5.11 -11.75 -11.80
C LEU A 26 -4.75 -12.22 -13.22
N SER A 27 -5.73 -12.55 -14.06
CA SER A 27 -5.49 -13.27 -15.32
C SER A 27 -4.65 -12.48 -16.33
N ASN A 28 -3.57 -13.10 -16.79
CA ASN A 28 -2.80 -12.87 -18.03
C ASN A 28 -3.03 -11.50 -18.70
N LEU A 29 -2.56 -10.44 -18.06
CA LEU A 29 -2.47 -9.13 -18.71
C LEU A 29 -1.52 -9.29 -19.91
N ALA A 30 -2.04 -9.08 -21.12
CA ALA A 30 -1.22 -9.02 -22.32
C ALA A 30 -0.24 -7.84 -22.21
N ARG A 31 0.94 -7.99 -22.82
CA ARG A 31 1.90 -6.87 -22.98
C ARG A 31 1.34 -5.91 -24.04
N ASP A 32 0.39 -5.07 -23.66
CA ASP A 32 0.13 -3.88 -24.45
C ASP A 32 1.38 -2.98 -24.36
N ASP A 33 1.70 -2.29 -25.44
CA ASP A 33 2.91 -1.49 -25.60
C ASP A 33 2.95 -0.32 -24.58
N ILE A 34 3.58 -0.57 -23.43
CA ILE A 34 3.75 0.40 -22.33
C ILE A 34 4.89 1.34 -22.74
N THR A 35 4.59 2.33 -23.57
CA THR A 35 5.60 3.30 -24.02
C THR A 35 5.94 4.36 -22.96
N SER A 36 5.21 4.46 -21.84
CA SER A 36 5.47 5.51 -20.82
C SER A 36 5.28 5.13 -19.33
N GLY A 37 5.02 3.86 -18.99
CA GLY A 37 4.82 3.43 -17.59
C GLY A 37 3.58 4.06 -16.91
N PRO A 38 3.16 3.54 -15.73
CA PRO A 38 1.99 4.08 -15.04
C PRO A 38 2.31 5.45 -14.42
N ARG A 39 1.45 6.45 -14.68
CA ARG A 39 1.51 7.75 -14.01
C ARG A 39 0.38 7.90 -13.01
N ILE A 40 0.63 8.71 -11.98
CA ILE A 40 -0.37 9.05 -10.98
C ILE A 40 -1.12 10.31 -11.41
N TYR A 41 -2.45 10.24 -11.42
CA TYR A 41 -3.34 11.36 -11.69
C TYR A 41 -3.29 12.39 -10.57
N ASN A 42 -3.34 13.67 -10.94
CA ASN A 42 -3.27 14.76 -9.97
C ASN A 42 -4.49 14.72 -9.03
N GLU A 43 -5.69 14.52 -9.57
CA GLU A 43 -6.94 14.38 -8.83
C GLU A 43 -6.98 13.16 -7.88
N PHE A 44 -6.22 12.10 -8.20
CA PHE A 44 -6.11 10.94 -7.33
C PHE A 44 -5.39 11.31 -6.03
N THR A 45 -4.24 11.98 -6.14
CA THR A 45 -3.40 12.32 -4.97
C THR A 45 -3.92 13.51 -4.17
N THR A 46 -4.63 14.44 -4.81
CA THR A 46 -5.05 15.71 -4.19
C THR A 46 -6.43 15.64 -3.59
N ALA A 47 -7.32 14.81 -4.13
CA ALA A 47 -8.71 14.72 -3.70
C ALA A 47 -9.15 13.28 -3.42
N ALA A 48 -9.22 12.43 -4.46
CA ALA A 48 -9.96 11.17 -4.36
C ALA A 48 -9.37 10.20 -3.33
N PHE A 49 -8.05 9.99 -3.31
CA PHE A 49 -7.42 9.08 -2.34
C PHE A 49 -7.32 9.68 -0.93
N ARG A 50 -7.43 11.01 -0.80
CA ARG A 50 -7.47 11.71 0.49
C ARG A 50 -8.84 11.68 1.16
N ALA A 51 -9.88 11.19 0.49
CA ALA A 51 -11.20 11.06 1.09
C ALA A 51 -11.16 10.21 2.37
N ALA A 52 -10.22 9.26 2.43
CA ALA A 52 -9.92 8.44 3.60
C ALA A 52 -9.46 9.24 4.84
N HIS A 53 -9.02 10.50 4.72
CA HIS A 53 -8.65 11.30 5.90
C HIS A 53 -9.83 11.57 6.84
N SER A 54 -11.07 11.56 6.32
CA SER A 54 -12.28 11.64 7.16
C SER A 54 -12.50 10.39 8.01
N ARG A 55 -11.76 9.30 7.75
CA ARG A 55 -11.84 8.05 8.52
C ARG A 55 -10.97 8.02 9.77
N ILE A 56 -10.07 8.99 9.93
CA ILE A 56 -9.10 8.98 11.03
C ILE A 56 -9.87 9.15 12.35
N PRO A 57 -9.79 8.17 13.27
CA PRO A 57 -10.56 8.20 14.51
C PRO A 57 -10.00 9.24 15.48
N LYS A 58 -10.82 9.60 16.47
CA LYS A 58 -10.40 10.49 17.56
C LYS A 58 -9.40 9.83 18.52
N PHE A 59 -9.51 8.52 18.68
CA PHE A 59 -8.73 7.75 19.65
C PHE A 59 -8.02 6.57 18.97
N ILE A 60 -6.84 6.23 19.47
CA ILE A 60 -6.14 4.99 19.17
C ILE A 60 -6.26 4.09 20.40
N LYS A 61 -6.60 2.83 20.16
CA LYS A 61 -6.71 1.79 21.19
C LYS A 61 -5.56 0.81 21.07
N THR A 62 -5.21 0.19 22.19
CA THR A 62 -4.37 -1.00 22.23
C THR A 62 -5.01 -2.08 23.08
N ALA A 63 -4.79 -3.33 22.69
CA ALA A 63 -5.48 -4.46 23.28
C ALA A 63 -4.57 -5.66 23.50
N ASP A 64 -4.81 -6.39 24.58
CA ASP A 64 -4.04 -7.56 24.99
C ASP A 64 -4.29 -8.77 24.05
N ASP A 65 -3.67 -9.91 24.34
CA ASP A 65 -3.79 -11.13 23.53
C ASP A 65 -5.19 -11.77 23.55
N ARG A 66 -6.10 -11.27 24.38
CA ARG A 66 -7.51 -11.64 24.46
C ARG A 66 -8.41 -10.56 23.86
N TYR A 67 -7.85 -9.57 23.16
CA TYR A 67 -8.55 -8.43 22.59
C TYR A 67 -9.28 -7.58 23.66
N ASN A 68 -8.80 -7.56 24.90
CA ASN A 68 -9.26 -6.59 25.90
C ASN A 68 -8.49 -5.29 25.72
N VAL A 69 -9.22 -4.19 25.51
CA VAL A 69 -8.63 -2.85 25.47
C VAL A 69 -8.12 -2.50 26.86
N PHE A 70 -6.83 -2.19 26.97
CA PHE A 70 -6.21 -1.79 28.25
C PHE A 70 -5.62 -0.37 28.22
N ASN A 71 -5.53 0.24 27.03
CA ASN A 71 -5.10 1.62 26.87
C ASN A 71 -5.82 2.27 25.67
N GLU A 72 -6.19 3.54 25.87
CA GLU A 72 -6.83 4.40 24.87
C GLU A 72 -6.19 5.78 24.98
N GLY A 73 -5.77 6.34 23.85
CA GLY A 73 -5.16 7.66 23.77
C GLY A 73 -5.73 8.46 22.62
N HIS A 74 -5.60 9.79 22.71
CA HIS A 74 -5.95 10.68 21.62
C HIS A 74 -5.05 10.42 20.40
N PHE A 75 -5.65 10.33 19.20
CA PHE A 75 -4.89 10.06 17.97
C PHE A 75 -3.86 11.16 17.71
N GLU A 76 -4.20 12.42 18.00
CA GLU A 76 -3.32 13.57 17.79
C GLU A 76 -2.02 13.53 18.59
N ASP A 77 -2.00 12.83 19.72
CA ASP A 77 -0.81 12.72 20.56
C ASP A 77 0.21 11.70 20.01
N SER A 78 -0.18 10.94 18.97
CA SER A 78 0.64 9.89 18.37
C SER A 78 1.36 10.31 17.07
N PHE A 79 1.10 11.53 16.57
CA PHE A 79 1.79 12.03 15.38
C PHE A 79 3.30 12.17 15.63
N PHE A 80 4.10 11.46 14.82
CA PHE A 80 5.57 11.40 14.95
C PHE A 80 6.05 10.95 16.34
N ASP A 81 5.23 10.20 17.08
CA ASP A 81 5.57 9.69 18.39
C ASP A 81 5.61 8.14 18.40
N PRO A 82 6.79 7.52 18.49
CA PRO A 82 6.90 6.06 18.54
C PRO A 82 6.63 5.48 19.94
N HIS A 83 6.33 6.31 20.94
CA HIS A 83 6.27 5.90 22.34
C HIS A 83 5.31 4.74 22.61
N VAL A 84 4.10 4.78 22.05
CA VAL A 84 3.12 3.70 22.22
C VAL A 84 3.63 2.40 21.61
N ILE A 85 4.28 2.45 20.45
CA ILE A 85 4.89 1.28 19.81
C ILE A 85 6.03 0.74 20.68
N HIS A 86 6.87 1.59 21.27
CA HIS A 86 7.96 1.15 22.15
C HIS A 86 7.46 0.53 23.46
N GLN A 87 6.38 1.04 24.02
CA GLN A 87 5.85 0.56 25.30
C GLN A 87 5.02 -0.72 25.16
N GLN A 88 4.20 -0.81 24.12
CA GLN A 88 3.15 -1.83 23.99
C GLN A 88 3.41 -2.78 22.81
N GLY A 89 4.27 -2.39 21.86
CA GLY A 89 4.56 -3.17 20.68
C GLY A 89 3.50 -3.03 19.58
N THR A 90 3.83 -3.54 18.40
CA THR A 90 2.97 -3.49 17.21
C THR A 90 1.72 -4.35 17.35
N GLY A 91 1.83 -5.50 18.03
CA GLY A 91 0.73 -6.44 18.15
C GLY A 91 -0.46 -5.88 18.93
N ASP A 92 -0.19 -5.20 20.04
CA ASP A 92 -1.23 -4.58 20.87
C ASP A 92 -1.95 -3.46 20.10
N LEU A 93 -1.21 -2.67 19.30
CA LEU A 93 -1.76 -1.65 18.40
C LEU A 93 -2.61 -2.24 17.28
N CYS A 94 -2.14 -3.29 16.60
CA CYS A 94 -2.90 -3.95 15.56
C CYS A 94 -4.21 -4.55 16.12
N ARG A 95 -4.16 -5.19 17.30
CA ARG A 95 -5.36 -5.69 17.98
C ARG A 95 -6.32 -4.58 18.36
N GLY A 96 -5.80 -3.49 18.92
CA GLY A 96 -6.60 -2.31 19.24
C GLY A 96 -7.25 -1.71 17.99
N ALA A 97 -6.52 -1.60 16.87
CA ALA A 97 -7.05 -1.10 15.60
C ALA A 97 -8.22 -1.93 15.08
N TYR A 98 -8.20 -3.26 15.24
CA TYR A 98 -9.33 -4.13 14.89
C TYR A 98 -10.59 -3.90 15.72
N LEU A 99 -10.43 -3.37 16.94
CA LEU A 99 -11.54 -3.08 17.85
C LEU A 99 -12.10 -1.65 17.69
N MET A 100 -11.46 -0.83 16.85
CA MET A 100 -11.96 0.51 16.55
C MET A 100 -13.07 0.42 15.50
N GLU A 101 -14.14 1.17 15.72
CA GLU A 101 -15.15 1.38 14.69
C GLU A 101 -14.56 2.25 13.57
N ASN A 102 -14.72 1.81 12.33
CA ASN A 102 -14.23 2.57 11.19
C ASN A 102 -15.18 3.73 10.88
N LEU A 103 -14.65 4.95 10.83
CA LEU A 103 -15.44 6.12 10.47
C LEU A 103 -15.77 6.08 8.96
N LYS A 104 -17.02 6.40 8.61
CA LYS A 104 -17.44 6.51 7.20
C LYS A 104 -16.75 7.70 6.53
N ILE A 105 -16.43 7.57 5.24
CA ILE A 105 -16.04 8.73 4.45
C ILE A 105 -17.19 9.74 4.47
N SER A 106 -16.91 10.97 4.87
CA SER A 106 -17.92 12.02 4.92
C SER A 106 -17.27 13.40 5.08
N SER A 107 -18.09 14.45 5.06
CA SER A 107 -17.66 15.80 5.44
C SER A 107 -17.41 15.98 6.95
N SER A 108 -17.62 14.94 7.78
CA SER A 108 -17.31 14.95 9.22
C SER A 108 -15.90 14.40 9.46
N PHE A 109 -15.11 15.12 10.26
CA PHE A 109 -13.73 14.79 10.59
C PHE A 109 -13.56 14.75 12.11
N GLY A 110 -12.75 13.82 12.60
CA GLY A 110 -12.34 13.81 14.01
C GLY A 110 -11.48 15.04 14.35
N ASP A 111 -11.61 15.56 15.58
CA ASP A 111 -10.84 16.70 16.07
C ASP A 111 -9.33 16.51 15.94
N SER A 112 -8.86 15.26 16.05
CA SER A 112 -7.45 14.89 15.95
C SER A 112 -6.79 15.37 14.66
N VAL A 113 -7.55 15.45 13.57
CA VAL A 113 -7.06 15.92 12.26
C VAL A 113 -7.70 17.22 11.80
N ARG A 114 -8.86 17.60 12.33
CA ARG A 114 -9.52 18.87 11.98
C ARG A 114 -8.98 20.05 12.80
N ASN A 115 -8.67 19.84 14.07
CA ASN A 115 -8.29 20.92 14.99
C ASN A 115 -6.89 20.73 15.58
N HIS A 116 -6.40 19.49 15.64
CA HIS A 116 -5.16 19.14 16.33
C HIS A 116 -4.12 18.44 15.44
N LEU A 117 -4.23 18.55 14.11
CA LEU A 117 -3.26 17.91 13.22
C LEU A 117 -1.85 18.45 13.52
N LEU A 118 -0.91 17.55 13.84
CA LEU A 118 0.47 17.87 14.19
C LEU A 118 0.59 18.95 15.28
N LYS A 119 -0.38 19.00 16.20
CA LYS A 119 -0.35 19.88 17.37
C LYS A 119 0.91 19.61 18.19
N HIS A 120 1.61 20.66 18.59
CA HIS A 120 2.71 20.54 19.56
C HIS A 120 2.16 19.97 20.88
N LYS A 121 2.89 19.07 21.57
CA LYS A 121 2.39 18.39 22.80
C LYS A 121 1.86 19.31 23.90
N LYS A 122 2.44 20.51 24.04
CA LYS A 122 1.99 21.55 25.00
C LYS A 122 1.05 22.60 24.39
N GLY A 123 0.76 22.52 23.10
CA GLY A 123 -0.09 23.44 22.38
C GLY A 123 -1.57 23.09 22.53
N GLN A 124 -2.42 24.11 22.37
CA GLN A 124 -3.88 23.93 22.43
C GLN A 124 -4.50 23.69 21.05
N HIS A 125 -3.82 24.07 19.96
CA HIS A 125 -4.33 23.99 18.60
C HIS A 125 -3.25 23.48 17.64
N GLY A 126 -3.67 22.71 16.64
CA GLY A 126 -2.84 22.25 15.52
C GLY A 126 -3.34 22.84 14.20
N MET A 127 -3.09 22.11 13.13
CA MET A 127 -3.60 22.45 11.79
C MET A 127 -4.94 21.75 11.51
N ASP A 128 -5.60 22.18 10.44
CA ASP A 128 -6.82 21.55 9.91
C ASP A 128 -6.51 20.80 8.60
N LEU A 129 -6.56 19.47 8.66
CA LEU A 129 -6.31 18.59 7.52
C LEU A 129 -7.34 18.77 6.40
N LEU A 130 -8.61 19.05 6.73
CA LEU A 130 -9.66 19.30 5.74
C LEU A 130 -9.36 20.61 5.00
N ALA A 131 -9.04 21.68 5.73
CA ALA A 131 -8.67 22.96 5.12
C ALA A 131 -7.41 22.83 4.24
N ILE A 132 -6.40 22.08 4.70
CA ILE A 132 -5.19 21.79 3.91
C ILE A 132 -5.52 21.05 2.62
N ASN A 133 -6.42 20.05 2.65
CA ASN A 133 -6.78 19.30 1.44
C ASN A 133 -7.54 20.17 0.43
N ILE A 134 -8.43 21.05 0.91
CA ILE A 134 -9.12 22.03 0.06
C ILE A 134 -8.10 22.98 -0.59
N ALA A 135 -7.24 23.61 0.21
CA ALA A 135 -6.21 24.51 -0.29
C ALA A 135 -5.26 23.81 -1.28
N ARG A 136 -4.92 22.53 -1.04
CA ARG A 136 -4.05 21.73 -1.92
C ARG A 136 -4.70 21.44 -3.28
N GLY A 137 -6.01 21.21 -3.32
CA GLY A 137 -6.74 21.06 -4.58
C GLY A 137 -6.64 22.32 -5.45
N ARG A 138 -6.78 23.49 -4.82
CA ARG A 138 -6.66 24.80 -5.50
C ARG A 138 -5.24 25.10 -5.97
N ASP A 139 -4.25 24.84 -5.12
CA ASP A 139 -2.81 24.93 -5.43
C ASP A 139 -2.44 24.09 -6.67
N HIS A 140 -2.99 22.88 -6.77
CA HIS A 140 -2.75 21.97 -7.89
C HIS A 140 -3.61 22.26 -9.13
N GLY A 141 -4.43 23.31 -9.13
CA GLY A 141 -5.31 23.68 -10.24
C GLY A 141 -6.36 22.62 -10.57
N ILE A 142 -6.84 21.88 -9.56
CA ILE A 142 -7.83 20.82 -9.76
C ILE A 142 -9.19 21.45 -10.12
N PRO A 143 -9.83 21.04 -11.24
CA PRO A 143 -11.16 21.52 -11.57
C PRO A 143 -12.18 21.21 -10.48
N GLY A 144 -13.20 22.07 -10.37
CA GLY A 144 -14.31 21.87 -9.44
C GLY A 144 -15.05 20.55 -9.65
N TYR A 145 -15.73 20.09 -8.60
CA TYR A 145 -16.45 18.81 -8.53
C TYR A 145 -17.40 18.59 -9.71
N TYR A 146 -18.17 19.60 -10.11
CA TYR A 146 -19.17 19.44 -11.18
C TYR A 146 -18.54 19.12 -12.54
N LYS A 147 -17.32 19.59 -12.83
CA LYS A 147 -16.61 19.22 -14.06
C LYS A 147 -16.28 17.73 -14.12
N TYR A 148 -15.94 17.14 -12.97
CA TYR A 148 -15.75 15.70 -12.86
C TYR A 148 -17.08 14.96 -12.96
N TYR A 149 -18.11 15.41 -12.24
CA TYR A 149 -19.45 14.83 -12.33
C TYR A 149 -19.96 14.77 -13.78
N GLU A 150 -19.91 15.90 -14.51
CA GLU A 150 -20.33 16.01 -15.91
C GLU A 150 -19.58 15.05 -16.84
N LYS A 151 -18.25 14.99 -16.68
CA LYS A 151 -17.39 14.15 -17.51
C LYS A 151 -17.54 12.66 -17.20
N LEU A 152 -17.58 12.29 -15.92
CA LEU A 152 -17.54 10.89 -15.50
C LEU A 152 -18.91 10.20 -15.59
N GLN A 153 -20.01 10.94 -15.45
CA GLN A 153 -21.35 10.35 -15.62
C GLN A 153 -21.66 9.90 -17.06
N THR A 154 -20.95 10.47 -18.04
CA THR A 154 -21.10 10.13 -19.47
C THR A 154 -20.03 9.15 -19.96
N ASP A 155 -18.94 8.99 -19.19
CA ASP A 155 -17.86 8.09 -19.54
C ASP A 155 -18.30 6.61 -19.51
N PRO A 156 -18.00 5.81 -20.54
CA PRO A 156 -18.47 4.42 -20.62
C PRO A 156 -18.11 3.52 -19.43
N LYS A 157 -16.94 3.71 -18.81
CA LYS A 157 -16.49 2.87 -17.67
C LYS A 157 -17.13 3.32 -16.35
N CYS A 158 -17.40 4.61 -16.20
CA CYS A 158 -17.91 5.15 -14.94
C CYS A 158 -19.44 5.36 -14.93
N LYS A 159 -20.04 5.57 -16.09
CA LYS A 159 -21.49 5.73 -16.29
C LYS A 159 -22.33 4.66 -15.56
N PRO A 160 -21.97 3.36 -15.57
CA PRO A 160 -22.74 2.36 -14.82
C PRO A 160 -22.83 2.63 -13.31
N LEU A 161 -21.75 3.16 -12.71
CA LEU A 161 -21.72 3.57 -11.29
C LEU A 161 -22.71 4.71 -11.03
N TYR A 162 -22.68 5.75 -11.86
CA TYR A 162 -23.60 6.89 -11.75
C TYR A 162 -25.05 6.49 -11.98
N GLN A 163 -25.34 5.63 -12.96
CA GLN A 163 -26.71 5.17 -13.22
C GLN A 163 -27.32 4.46 -12.02
N LYS A 164 -26.56 3.54 -11.40
CA LYS A 164 -27.01 2.84 -10.19
C LYS A 164 -27.21 3.82 -9.03
N TRP A 165 -26.26 4.74 -8.84
CA TRP A 165 -26.29 5.76 -7.79
C TRP A 165 -27.46 6.75 -7.93
N ILE A 166 -27.77 7.19 -9.15
CA ILE A 166 -28.92 8.05 -9.43
C ILE A 166 -30.22 7.29 -9.13
N LYS A 167 -30.32 6.04 -9.59
CA LYS A 167 -31.51 5.20 -9.37
C LYS A 167 -31.78 4.94 -7.88
N SER A 168 -30.74 4.87 -7.04
CA SER A 168 -30.89 4.71 -5.59
C SER A 168 -31.13 6.04 -4.84
N GLY A 169 -31.31 7.16 -5.54
CA GLY A 169 -31.53 8.48 -4.93
C GLY A 169 -30.25 9.17 -4.40
N GLY A 170 -29.08 8.64 -4.74
CA GLY A 170 -27.77 9.18 -4.34
C GLY A 170 -27.56 10.62 -4.82
N LEU A 171 -27.92 10.91 -6.07
CA LEU A 171 -27.84 12.28 -6.64
C LEU A 171 -28.72 13.25 -5.87
N SER A 172 -30.01 12.92 -5.66
CA SER A 172 -30.93 13.80 -4.93
C SER A 172 -30.44 14.11 -3.52
N THR A 173 -29.95 13.09 -2.80
CA THR A 173 -29.39 13.25 -1.45
C THR A 173 -28.13 14.11 -1.45
N THR A 174 -27.25 13.92 -2.42
CA THR A 174 -25.99 14.66 -2.55
C THR A 174 -26.25 16.12 -2.90
N THR A 175 -27.15 16.37 -3.86
CA THR A 175 -27.57 17.73 -4.23
C THR A 175 -28.11 18.49 -3.03
N LYS A 176 -28.96 17.86 -2.18
CA LYS A 176 -29.43 18.50 -0.94
C LYS A 176 -28.32 18.86 0.04
N LYS A 177 -27.25 18.07 0.13
CA LYS A 177 -26.09 18.39 0.98
C LYS A 177 -25.27 19.53 0.39
N ILE A 178 -25.07 19.52 -0.93
CA ILE A 178 -24.35 20.55 -1.67
C ILE A 178 -25.11 21.89 -1.63
N ASP A 179 -26.43 21.88 -1.76
CA ASP A 179 -27.24 23.10 -1.78
C ASP A 179 -27.09 23.92 -0.48
N LYS A 180 -26.85 23.24 0.65
CA LYS A 180 -26.53 23.89 1.93
C LYS A 180 -25.25 24.72 1.91
N LEU A 181 -24.32 24.47 0.99
CA LEU A 181 -23.09 25.25 0.87
C LEU A 181 -23.32 26.64 0.28
N TYR A 182 -24.46 26.86 -0.39
CA TYR A 182 -24.88 28.17 -0.91
C TYR A 182 -25.81 28.92 0.04
N GLU A 183 -26.36 28.23 1.05
CA GLU A 183 -27.20 28.87 2.05
C GLU A 183 -26.36 29.90 2.80
N LYS A 184 -26.85 31.14 2.87
CA LYS A 184 -26.14 32.22 3.55
C LYS A 184 -26.30 32.05 5.06
N GLU A 185 -25.22 31.74 5.73
CA GLU A 185 -25.12 31.79 7.18
C GLU A 185 -24.48 33.13 7.58
N ASN A 186 -25.17 33.93 8.41
CA ASN A 186 -24.74 35.29 8.77
C ASN A 186 -24.42 36.20 7.57
N GLY A 187 -25.14 36.01 6.46
CA GLY A 187 -25.00 36.82 5.24
C GLY A 187 -23.92 36.35 4.26
N GLN A 188 -23.16 35.29 4.58
CA GLN A 188 -22.12 34.72 3.72
C GLN A 188 -22.42 33.26 3.39
N ALA A 189 -22.24 32.87 2.13
CA ALA A 189 -22.26 31.48 1.70
C ALA A 189 -20.83 30.92 1.68
N LEU A 190 -20.67 29.59 1.82
CA LEU A 190 -19.35 28.96 1.72
C LEU A 190 -18.82 28.94 0.28
N TYR A 191 -19.71 28.83 -0.69
CA TYR A 191 -19.42 28.93 -2.12
C TYR A 191 -20.43 29.87 -2.80
N GLU A 192 -20.00 30.56 -3.85
CA GLU A 192 -20.86 31.47 -4.63
C GLU A 192 -21.60 30.74 -5.74
N SER A 193 -20.93 29.78 -6.42
CA SER A 193 -21.49 28.99 -7.50
C SER A 193 -21.24 27.50 -7.33
N ARG A 194 -22.07 26.69 -8.01
CA ARG A 194 -21.86 25.24 -8.15
C ARG A 194 -20.50 24.91 -8.77
N ASP A 195 -20.04 25.71 -9.71
CA ASP A 195 -18.75 25.48 -10.35
C ASP A 195 -17.55 25.63 -9.40
N ASP A 196 -17.72 26.29 -8.25
CA ASP A 196 -16.64 26.59 -7.32
C ASP A 196 -16.37 25.48 -6.31
N ILE A 197 -17.26 24.48 -6.19
CA ILE A 197 -17.06 23.39 -5.21
C ILE A 197 -15.77 22.65 -5.54
N ASP A 198 -14.83 22.64 -4.60
CA ASP A 198 -13.61 21.85 -4.71
C ASP A 198 -13.93 20.36 -4.89
N LEU A 199 -13.23 19.67 -5.79
CA LEU A 199 -13.43 18.24 -6.05
C LEU A 199 -13.43 17.40 -4.76
N TYR A 200 -12.52 17.71 -3.83
CA TYR A 200 -12.42 17.03 -2.55
C TYR A 200 -13.72 17.12 -1.73
N VAL A 201 -14.29 18.33 -1.63
CA VAL A 201 -15.54 18.57 -0.89
C VAL A 201 -16.70 17.83 -1.54
N GLY A 202 -16.79 17.89 -2.87
CA GLY A 202 -17.83 17.17 -3.61
C GLY A 202 -17.79 15.66 -3.37
N ILE A 203 -16.61 15.04 -3.44
CA ILE A 203 -16.41 13.61 -3.16
C ILE A 203 -16.86 13.24 -1.74
N LEU A 204 -16.56 14.07 -0.73
CA LEU A 204 -16.95 13.81 0.66
C LEU A 204 -18.47 13.96 0.91
N LEU A 205 -19.17 14.73 0.07
CA LEU A 205 -20.60 14.96 0.19
C LEU A 205 -21.45 13.92 -0.58
N GLU A 206 -20.87 13.25 -1.58
CA GLU A 206 -21.54 12.17 -2.30
C GLU A 206 -22.05 11.11 -1.32
N THR A 207 -23.31 10.72 -1.47
CA THR A 207 -23.78 9.47 -0.88
C THR A 207 -22.98 8.31 -1.46
N HIS A 208 -22.56 7.36 -0.63
CA HIS A 208 -21.78 6.22 -1.09
C HIS A 208 -22.56 5.33 -2.05
N LEU A 209 -21.83 4.65 -2.93
CA LEU A 209 -22.40 3.54 -3.69
C LEU A 209 -22.79 2.41 -2.74
N ASP A 210 -23.84 1.69 -3.09
CA ASP A 210 -24.30 0.51 -2.34
C ASP A 210 -23.18 -0.55 -2.22
N GLY A 211 -22.87 -0.94 -0.98
CA GLY A 211 -21.76 -1.86 -0.65
C GLY A 211 -20.36 -1.29 -0.89
N ALA A 212 -20.22 0.02 -1.01
CA ALA A 212 -18.93 0.69 -1.13
C ALA A 212 -18.80 1.83 -0.11
N ASP A 213 -17.57 2.29 0.02
CA ASP A 213 -17.12 3.25 1.02
C ASP A 213 -17.08 4.69 0.54
N ILE A 214 -17.42 4.92 -0.73
CA ILE A 214 -17.25 6.19 -1.42
C ILE A 214 -18.30 6.35 -2.52
N GLY A 215 -18.58 7.60 -2.90
CA GLY A 215 -19.47 7.93 -4.02
C GLY A 215 -18.87 7.66 -5.40
N PRO A 216 -19.66 7.79 -6.47
CA PRO A 216 -19.26 7.42 -7.82
C PRO A 216 -18.06 8.22 -8.37
N THR A 217 -17.92 9.50 -8.01
CA THR A 217 -16.82 10.34 -8.52
C THR A 217 -15.48 9.87 -7.95
N GLY A 218 -15.40 9.73 -6.62
CA GLY A 218 -14.20 9.22 -5.96
C GLY A 218 -13.88 7.78 -6.39
N ALA A 219 -14.90 6.92 -6.44
CA ALA A 219 -14.77 5.53 -6.86
C ALA A 219 -14.17 5.39 -8.27
N CYS A 220 -14.70 6.15 -9.24
CA CYS A 220 -14.23 6.13 -10.62
C CYS A 220 -12.77 6.60 -10.73
N ILE A 221 -12.39 7.71 -10.07
CA ILE A 221 -11.02 8.23 -10.10
C ILE A 221 -10.05 7.21 -9.49
N GLN A 222 -10.37 6.66 -8.32
CA GLN A 222 -9.50 5.71 -7.64
C GLN A 222 -9.36 4.39 -8.42
N MET A 223 -10.47 3.79 -8.90
CA MET A 223 -10.42 2.54 -9.65
C MET A 223 -9.67 2.69 -10.99
N ARG A 224 -9.80 3.84 -11.68
CA ARG A 224 -8.97 4.15 -12.85
C ARG A 224 -7.49 4.18 -12.52
N GLN A 225 -7.11 4.84 -11.42
CA GLN A 225 -5.72 4.90 -11.00
C GLN A 225 -5.15 3.51 -10.71
N PHE A 226 -5.88 2.70 -9.93
CA PHE A 226 -5.45 1.33 -9.62
C PHE A 226 -5.38 0.45 -10.87
N LYS A 227 -6.26 0.66 -11.84
CA LYS A 227 -6.23 -0.07 -13.11
C LYS A 227 -4.98 0.26 -13.91
N ILE A 228 -4.63 1.54 -14.03
CA ILE A 228 -3.41 1.94 -14.74
C ILE A 228 -2.16 1.40 -14.03
N LEU A 229 -2.11 1.49 -12.71
CA LEU A 229 -1.01 0.92 -11.92
C LEU A 229 -0.89 -0.60 -12.10
N LYS A 230 -2.00 -1.30 -12.32
CA LYS A 230 -2.01 -2.74 -12.57
C LYS A 230 -1.60 -3.09 -14.00
N ASP A 231 -2.25 -2.46 -14.97
CA ASP A 231 -2.14 -2.82 -16.38
C ASP A 231 -0.81 -2.36 -16.97
N GLN A 232 -0.34 -1.15 -16.59
CA GLN A 232 0.84 -0.52 -17.18
C GLN A 232 2.13 -0.77 -16.38
N GLU A 233 2.07 -1.35 -15.19
CA GLU A 233 3.29 -1.69 -14.44
C GLU A 233 3.97 -2.93 -15.06
N TYR A 234 5.21 -2.78 -15.50
CA TYR A 234 5.98 -3.87 -16.10
C TYR A 234 6.16 -5.04 -15.11
N TRP A 235 6.41 -4.71 -13.84
CA TRP A 235 6.66 -5.67 -12.75
C TRP A 235 5.41 -6.05 -11.95
N PHE A 236 4.21 -5.95 -12.54
CA PHE A 236 3.00 -6.34 -11.82
C PHE A 236 2.97 -7.86 -11.60
N TYR A 237 2.85 -8.29 -10.34
CA TYR A 237 2.98 -9.71 -9.93
C TYR A 237 1.99 -10.68 -10.60
N GLY A 238 0.88 -10.18 -11.16
CA GLY A 238 -0.08 -10.97 -11.92
C GLY A 238 0.31 -11.20 -13.39
N LYS A 239 1.37 -10.56 -13.90
CA LYS A 239 1.76 -10.64 -15.32
C LYS A 239 2.40 -11.98 -15.67
N THR A 240 2.10 -12.47 -16.88
CA THR A 240 2.76 -13.65 -17.44
C THR A 240 4.25 -13.42 -17.57
N GLY A 241 5.05 -14.36 -17.07
CA GLY A 241 6.52 -14.27 -17.08
C GLY A 241 7.13 -13.43 -15.94
N PHE A 242 6.33 -12.85 -15.04
CA PHE A 242 6.86 -12.19 -13.84
C PHE A 242 7.54 -13.20 -12.91
N TRP A 243 6.88 -14.33 -12.66
CA TRP A 243 7.43 -15.40 -11.83
C TRP A 243 8.29 -16.33 -12.68
N ASN A 244 9.53 -16.54 -12.26
CA ASN A 244 10.44 -17.49 -12.90
C ASN A 244 10.10 -18.97 -12.58
N ALA A 245 9.20 -19.21 -11.64
CA ALA A 245 8.65 -20.52 -11.32
C ALA A 245 7.19 -20.40 -10.88
N ALA A 246 6.32 -21.29 -11.39
CA ALA A 246 4.90 -21.29 -11.07
C ALA A 246 4.63 -21.42 -9.56
N ILE A 247 5.52 -22.13 -8.85
CA ILE A 247 5.34 -22.36 -7.42
C ILE A 247 5.46 -21.09 -6.58
N LYS A 248 6.29 -20.12 -7.00
CA LYS A 248 6.44 -18.86 -6.28
C LYS A 248 5.14 -18.07 -6.29
N LYS A 249 4.43 -18.12 -7.42
CA LYS A 249 3.09 -17.57 -7.53
C LYS A 249 2.11 -18.29 -6.61
N GLU A 250 2.06 -19.63 -6.66
CA GLU A 250 1.18 -20.43 -5.80
C GLU A 250 1.39 -20.12 -4.30
N LEU A 251 2.64 -19.86 -3.90
CA LEU A 251 3.01 -19.50 -2.53
C LEU A 251 2.54 -18.10 -2.15
N ILE A 252 2.77 -17.10 -3.01
CA ILE A 252 2.38 -15.71 -2.74
C ILE A 252 0.87 -15.54 -2.77
N ASP A 253 0.15 -16.31 -3.59
CA ASP A 253 -1.31 -16.33 -3.61
C ASP A 253 -1.90 -16.85 -2.25
N GLN A 254 -1.08 -17.35 -1.31
CA GLN A 254 -1.51 -17.70 0.06
C GLN A 254 -1.39 -16.53 1.07
N PHE A 255 -0.82 -15.38 0.69
CA PHE A 255 -0.55 -14.29 1.61
C PHE A 255 -1.67 -13.24 1.62
N ASP A 256 -2.48 -13.29 2.67
CA ASP A 256 -3.39 -12.21 3.09
C ASP A 256 -2.72 -11.30 4.17
N LEU A 257 -3.34 -10.17 4.50
CA LEU A 257 -2.79 -9.28 5.55
C LEU A 257 -2.70 -9.99 6.91
N ALA A 258 -3.66 -10.85 7.22
CA ALA A 258 -3.68 -11.62 8.46
C ALA A 258 -2.45 -12.56 8.59
N THR A 259 -2.04 -13.15 7.48
CA THR A 259 -0.87 -14.02 7.33
C THR A 259 0.41 -13.23 7.56
N VAL A 260 0.53 -12.06 6.93
CA VAL A 260 1.69 -11.17 7.13
C VAL A 260 1.84 -10.80 8.60
N LEU A 261 0.75 -10.42 9.27
CA LEU A 261 0.77 -10.08 10.70
C LEU A 261 1.18 -11.27 11.57
N CYS A 262 0.64 -12.46 11.32
CA CYS A 262 1.01 -13.67 12.04
C CYS A 262 2.46 -14.12 11.85
N LEU A 263 3.08 -13.78 10.71
CA LEU A 263 4.46 -14.14 10.41
C LEU A 263 5.47 -13.11 10.94
N THR A 264 5.09 -11.84 10.96
CA THR A 264 6.00 -10.73 11.28
C THR A 264 5.95 -10.34 12.75
N ASP A 265 4.85 -10.59 13.45
CA ASP A 265 4.70 -10.24 14.87
C ASP A 265 4.53 -11.50 15.75
N LYS A 266 5.56 -11.82 16.54
CA LYS A 266 5.55 -12.98 17.45
C LYS A 266 4.55 -12.82 18.60
N THR A 267 4.14 -11.60 18.94
CA THR A 267 3.13 -11.32 19.97
C THR A 267 1.72 -11.55 19.44
N MET A 268 1.53 -11.65 18.12
CA MET A 268 0.27 -11.98 17.50
C MET A 268 -0.02 -13.49 17.61
N LYS A 269 -0.85 -13.85 18.60
CA LYS A 269 -1.32 -15.24 18.80
C LYS A 269 -2.56 -15.56 17.98
N GLU A 270 -3.47 -14.59 17.87
CA GLU A 270 -4.70 -14.66 17.08
C GLU A 270 -4.88 -13.38 16.26
N VAL A 271 -5.39 -13.52 15.04
CA VAL A 271 -5.57 -12.42 14.08
C VAL A 271 -6.99 -12.42 13.52
N GLN A 272 -7.51 -11.26 13.13
CA GLN A 272 -8.78 -11.18 12.37
C GLN A 272 -8.62 -11.82 11.00
N LYS A 273 -9.56 -12.67 10.60
CA LYS A 273 -9.49 -13.43 9.33
C LYS A 273 -9.52 -12.53 8.09
N GLU A 274 -10.34 -11.49 8.12
CA GLU A 274 -10.52 -10.54 6.99
C GLU A 274 -10.28 -9.11 7.49
N PRO A 275 -9.02 -8.68 7.65
CA PRO A 275 -8.65 -7.42 8.30
C PRO A 275 -9.28 -6.15 7.72
N PHE A 276 -9.74 -6.18 6.47
CA PHE A 276 -10.34 -5.04 5.79
C PHE A 276 -11.88 -5.07 5.78
N ILE A 277 -12.50 -6.19 6.13
CA ILE A 277 -13.95 -6.36 6.08
C ILE A 277 -14.54 -6.09 7.47
N TYR A 278 -15.62 -5.31 7.48
CA TYR A 278 -16.39 -5.01 8.66
C TYR A 278 -17.80 -5.59 8.48
N GLU A 279 -18.37 -6.13 9.56
CA GLU A 279 -19.78 -6.50 9.62
C GLU A 279 -20.65 -5.25 9.87
N ASN A 280 -21.97 -5.47 10.01
CA ASN A 280 -22.93 -4.41 10.32
C ASN A 280 -22.41 -3.50 11.44
N ASP A 281 -22.60 -2.19 11.27
CA ASP A 281 -22.10 -1.13 12.16
C ASP A 281 -20.57 -0.95 12.22
N TRP A 282 -19.84 -1.32 11.16
CA TRP A 282 -18.40 -0.99 10.99
C TRP A 282 -17.50 -1.62 12.06
N LYS A 283 -17.93 -2.75 12.61
CA LYS A 283 -17.16 -3.58 13.55
C LYS A 283 -16.45 -4.68 12.78
N ALA A 284 -15.23 -5.02 13.18
CA ALA A 284 -14.55 -6.19 12.62
C ALA A 284 -15.46 -7.43 12.74
N THR A 285 -15.35 -8.38 11.81
CA THR A 285 -16.21 -9.57 11.71
C THR A 285 -16.25 -10.45 12.97
N GLY A 286 -15.46 -10.13 13.99
CA GLY A 286 -15.36 -10.86 15.25
C GLY A 286 -14.72 -12.24 15.10
N SER A 287 -14.42 -12.66 13.87
CA SER A 287 -13.88 -13.97 13.57
C SER A 287 -12.35 -13.92 13.57
N THR A 288 -11.75 -14.49 14.62
CA THR A 288 -10.29 -14.63 14.72
C THR A 288 -9.84 -16.01 14.25
N GLU A 289 -8.56 -16.12 13.94
CA GLU A 289 -7.87 -17.38 13.74
C GLU A 289 -6.51 -17.40 14.42
N LYS A 290 -6.06 -18.60 14.81
CA LYS A 290 -4.78 -18.77 15.49
C LYS A 290 -3.63 -18.64 14.50
N CYS A 291 -2.68 -17.76 14.82
CA CYS A 291 -1.46 -17.59 14.02
C CYS A 291 -0.62 -18.87 13.97
N ALA A 292 -0.65 -19.72 15.01
CA ALA A 292 -0.01 -21.02 14.99
C ALA A 292 -0.56 -21.92 13.86
N SER A 293 -1.89 -21.92 13.66
CA SER A 293 -2.55 -22.67 12.59
C SER A 293 -2.17 -22.12 11.21
N LYS A 294 -2.18 -20.79 11.02
CA LYS A 294 -1.71 -20.17 9.77
C LYS A 294 -0.25 -20.54 9.45
N ARG A 295 0.65 -20.43 10.45
CA ARG A 295 2.07 -20.79 10.30
C ARG A 295 2.26 -22.27 9.91
N GLN A 296 1.51 -23.17 10.55
CA GLN A 296 1.57 -24.59 10.23
C GLN A 296 1.03 -24.89 8.83
N ASN A 297 -0.09 -24.28 8.44
CA ASN A 297 -0.69 -24.45 7.12
C ASN A 297 0.26 -23.97 6.02
N LEU A 298 0.86 -22.78 6.19
CA LEU A 298 1.88 -22.29 5.28
C LEU A 298 3.06 -23.27 5.20
N LYS A 299 3.61 -23.73 6.32
CA LYS A 299 4.70 -24.72 6.32
C LYS A 299 4.36 -25.95 5.47
N ILE A 300 3.15 -26.48 5.58
CA ILE A 300 2.69 -27.62 4.77
C ILE A 300 2.63 -27.25 3.28
N ILE A 301 2.13 -26.06 2.94
CA ILE A 301 2.06 -25.60 1.55
C ILE A 301 3.47 -25.42 0.98
N PHE A 302 4.36 -24.76 1.72
CA PHE A 302 5.77 -24.58 1.35
C PHE A 302 6.50 -25.91 1.17
N GLU A 303 6.29 -26.88 2.05
CA GLU A 303 6.87 -28.22 1.91
C GLU A 303 6.35 -28.97 0.67
N LYS A 304 5.04 -28.92 0.41
CA LYS A 304 4.43 -29.52 -0.79
C LYS A 304 4.95 -28.87 -2.06
N ALA A 305 5.02 -27.54 -2.05
CA ALA A 305 5.55 -26.72 -3.13
C ALA A 305 7.00 -27.08 -3.45
N TYR A 306 7.84 -27.11 -2.43
CA TYR A 306 9.25 -27.44 -2.55
C TYR A 306 9.47 -28.86 -3.10
N ARG A 307 8.71 -29.85 -2.60
CA ARG A 307 8.82 -31.24 -3.10
C ARG A 307 8.52 -31.38 -4.60
N LYS A 308 7.71 -30.49 -5.17
CA LYS A 308 7.47 -30.47 -6.63
C LYS A 308 8.68 -29.95 -7.41
N GLU A 309 9.49 -29.05 -6.86
CA GLU A 309 10.67 -28.48 -7.51
C GLU A 309 11.97 -29.25 -7.25
N SER A 310 12.12 -29.85 -6.06
CA SER A 310 13.33 -30.58 -5.66
C SER A 310 12.97 -31.77 -4.77
N PRO A 311 12.66 -32.94 -5.36
CA PRO A 311 12.14 -34.11 -4.64
C PRO A 311 13.11 -34.73 -3.61
N ALA A 312 14.41 -34.38 -3.67
CA ALA A 312 15.47 -35.11 -3.00
C ALA A 312 15.95 -34.51 -1.66
N THR A 313 15.51 -33.31 -1.25
CA THR A 313 16.05 -32.62 -0.05
C THR A 313 14.94 -32.04 0.85
N PRO A 314 14.95 -32.27 2.17
CA PRO A 314 14.02 -31.58 3.08
C PRO A 314 14.33 -30.08 3.18
N PHE A 315 13.31 -29.22 3.28
CA PHE A 315 13.47 -27.76 3.40
C PHE A 315 14.39 -27.33 4.56
N TRP A 316 14.30 -28.01 5.71
CA TRP A 316 15.13 -27.75 6.89
C TRP A 316 16.58 -28.26 6.78
N ALA A 317 16.89 -29.06 5.75
CA ALA A 317 18.22 -29.63 5.53
C ALA A 317 19.11 -28.72 4.65
N ARG A 318 18.60 -27.58 4.18
CA ARG A 318 19.43 -26.58 3.50
C ARG A 318 20.24 -25.82 4.55
N LYS A 319 21.54 -26.12 4.65
CA LYS A 319 22.50 -25.05 4.99
C LYS A 319 22.38 -24.05 3.84
N ILE A 320 21.82 -22.87 4.11
CA ILE A 320 21.95 -21.74 3.17
C ILE A 320 23.45 -21.55 3.04
N SER A 321 24.01 -21.79 1.85
CA SER A 321 25.42 -21.53 1.64
C SER A 321 25.62 -20.05 1.92
N PRO A 322 26.55 -19.65 2.80
CA PRO A 322 26.84 -18.24 3.04
C PRO A 322 27.14 -17.50 1.72
N CYS A 323 27.65 -18.22 0.71
CA CYS A 323 27.91 -17.75 -0.63
C CYS A 323 26.68 -17.34 -1.47
N GLU A 324 25.46 -17.63 -1.01
CA GLU A 324 24.25 -17.09 -1.64
C GLU A 324 24.04 -15.59 -1.33
N SER A 325 24.79 -15.03 -0.37
CA SER A 325 24.67 -13.64 0.07
C SER A 325 25.74 -12.69 -0.51
N ILE A 326 26.70 -13.20 -1.29
CA ILE A 326 27.79 -12.42 -1.90
C ILE A 326 27.97 -12.81 -3.37
N THR A 327 28.39 -11.86 -4.21
CA THR A 327 28.81 -12.11 -5.59
C THR A 327 30.31 -11.88 -5.69
N CYS A 328 31.06 -12.83 -6.27
CA CYS A 328 32.48 -12.67 -6.55
C CYS A 328 32.67 -12.34 -8.04
N PHE A 329 33.33 -11.22 -8.33
CA PHE A 329 33.63 -10.74 -9.68
C PHE A 329 34.89 -11.39 -10.26
N ASN A 330 35.16 -11.13 -11.56
CA ASN A 330 36.39 -11.55 -12.24
C ASN A 330 36.72 -13.04 -12.10
N ASN A 331 35.70 -13.89 -12.18
CA ASN A 331 35.79 -15.35 -12.00
C ASN A 331 36.27 -15.80 -10.61
N GLY A 332 36.20 -14.93 -9.60
CA GLY A 332 36.41 -15.29 -8.20
C GLY A 332 35.41 -16.34 -7.75
N ASN A 333 35.85 -17.26 -6.88
CA ASN A 333 34.99 -18.29 -6.31
C ASN A 333 34.66 -17.95 -4.86
N CYS A 334 33.38 -17.96 -4.51
CA CYS A 334 33.01 -17.82 -3.09
C CYS A 334 33.35 -19.10 -2.32
N ILE A 335 33.96 -18.91 -1.15
CA ILE A 335 34.27 -19.94 -0.17
C ILE A 335 33.68 -19.57 1.19
N GLU A 336 33.36 -20.57 2.01
CA GLU A 336 32.95 -20.38 3.40
C GLU A 336 34.19 -20.32 4.29
N ASN A 337 34.32 -19.26 5.09
CA ASN A 337 35.41 -19.13 6.05
C ASN A 337 35.25 -20.16 7.18
N GLU A 338 36.25 -21.03 7.35
CA GLU A 338 36.22 -22.14 8.31
C GLU A 338 36.08 -21.70 9.77
N ILE A 339 36.42 -20.44 10.11
CA ILE A 339 36.44 -19.93 11.48
C ILE A 339 35.10 -19.30 11.89
N ASN A 340 34.49 -18.51 11.01
CA ASN A 340 33.31 -17.71 11.34
C ASN A 340 32.08 -17.99 10.45
N GLN A 341 32.16 -18.95 9.53
CA GLN A 341 31.09 -19.35 8.62
C GLN A 341 30.54 -18.19 7.77
N GLN A 342 31.33 -17.12 7.59
CA GLN A 342 31.00 -16.02 6.70
C GLN A 342 31.48 -16.31 5.29
N PRO A 343 30.78 -15.79 4.26
CA PRO A 343 31.24 -15.93 2.89
C PRO A 343 32.46 -15.05 2.63
N LYS A 344 33.42 -15.57 1.87
CA LYS A 344 34.60 -14.84 1.40
C LYS A 344 34.85 -15.16 -0.07
N CYS A 345 35.19 -14.16 -0.87
CA CYS A 345 35.63 -14.40 -2.22
C CYS A 345 37.11 -14.82 -2.25
N ASN A 346 37.40 -15.93 -2.95
CA ASN A 346 38.75 -16.34 -3.30
C ASN A 346 39.06 -15.82 -4.71
N CYS A 347 39.88 -14.78 -4.76
CA CYS A 347 40.19 -14.08 -6.00
C CYS A 347 41.25 -14.79 -6.82
N ILE A 348 41.09 -14.73 -8.13
CA ILE A 348 42.09 -15.22 -9.07
C ILE A 348 43.03 -14.06 -9.35
N GLU A 349 44.33 -14.25 -9.09
CA GLU A 349 45.34 -13.25 -9.41
C GLU A 349 45.26 -12.85 -10.89
N PRO A 350 45.43 -11.54 -11.20
CA PRO A 350 45.90 -10.48 -10.30
C PRO A 350 44.79 -9.75 -9.51
N HIS A 351 43.53 -10.18 -9.58
CA HIS A 351 42.43 -9.47 -8.93
C HIS A 351 42.40 -9.67 -7.40
N PHE A 352 41.97 -8.63 -6.68
CA PHE A 352 41.84 -8.60 -5.22
C PHE A 352 40.63 -7.76 -4.78
N GLY A 353 40.44 -7.54 -3.48
CA GLY A 353 39.25 -6.89 -2.91
C GLY A 353 38.32 -7.87 -2.20
N GLU A 354 37.25 -7.38 -1.55
CA GLU A 354 36.31 -8.23 -0.80
C GLU A 354 35.49 -9.14 -1.73
N GLN A 355 35.24 -8.68 -2.95
CA GLN A 355 34.46 -9.34 -4.00
C GLN A 355 35.28 -9.62 -5.27
N CYS A 356 36.61 -9.48 -5.22
CA CYS A 356 37.51 -9.62 -6.38
C CYS A 356 37.28 -8.55 -7.47
N GLU A 357 36.86 -7.38 -7.06
CA GLU A 357 36.49 -6.23 -7.87
C GLU A 357 37.68 -5.36 -8.26
N GLU A 358 38.80 -5.46 -7.53
CA GLU A 358 39.98 -4.61 -7.72
C GLU A 358 41.02 -5.31 -8.59
N HIS A 359 41.68 -4.55 -9.44
CA HIS A 359 42.84 -4.97 -10.23
C HIS A 359 44.01 -4.01 -9.98
N PRO A 360 45.28 -4.47 -9.95
CA PRO A 360 46.41 -3.60 -9.62
C PRO A 360 46.69 -2.47 -10.62
N CYS A 361 46.02 -2.47 -11.77
CA CYS A 361 46.08 -1.41 -12.77
C CYS A 361 44.94 -0.39 -12.65
N ASP A 362 43.94 -0.57 -11.78
CA ASP A 362 42.78 0.31 -11.69
C ASP A 362 43.14 1.72 -11.18
N GLU A 363 44.26 1.85 -10.45
CA GLU A 363 44.78 3.13 -9.96
C GLU A 363 45.66 3.87 -10.98
N TYR A 364 46.02 3.25 -12.12
CA TYR A 364 46.93 3.83 -13.10
C TYR A 364 46.20 4.32 -14.35
N ILE A 365 46.27 5.64 -14.56
CA ILE A 365 45.86 6.27 -15.81
C ILE A 365 47.07 6.30 -16.73
N CYS A 366 47.10 5.44 -17.75
CA CYS A 366 48.15 5.48 -18.78
C CYS A 366 47.85 6.59 -19.81
N ASP A 367 48.66 7.65 -19.82
CA ASP A 367 48.58 8.69 -20.85
C ASP A 367 49.14 8.21 -22.20
N ASN A 368 48.74 8.86 -23.29
CA ASN A 368 49.25 8.62 -24.66
C ASN A 368 49.06 7.19 -25.22
N GLY A 369 48.05 6.46 -24.75
CA GLY A 369 47.70 5.13 -25.28
C GLY A 369 48.54 3.99 -24.69
N GLY A 370 49.21 4.23 -23.56
CA GLY A 370 49.92 3.21 -22.81
C GLY A 370 49.00 2.13 -22.21
N SER A 371 49.59 1.01 -21.82
CA SER A 371 48.87 -0.12 -21.22
C SER A 371 49.56 -0.60 -19.96
N CYS A 372 48.81 -0.74 -18.87
CA CYS A 372 49.31 -1.32 -17.64
C CYS A 372 49.31 -2.86 -17.72
N SER A 373 50.40 -3.49 -17.29
CA SER A 373 50.58 -4.94 -17.24
C SER A 373 51.15 -5.40 -15.89
N PHE A 374 50.72 -6.57 -15.43
CA PHE A 374 51.14 -7.20 -14.17
C PHE A 374 51.77 -8.56 -14.46
N ASN A 375 53.02 -8.79 -14.04
CA ASN A 375 53.74 -10.06 -14.18
C ASN A 375 54.53 -10.38 -12.89
N ASN A 376 54.25 -11.51 -12.24
CA ASN A 376 55.00 -12.12 -11.12
C ASN A 376 55.69 -11.08 -10.21
N ASP A 377 54.89 -10.33 -9.45
CA ASP A 377 55.31 -9.29 -8.48
C ASP A 377 55.95 -8.02 -9.06
N THR A 378 55.97 -7.85 -10.38
CA THR A 378 56.41 -6.61 -11.04
C THR A 378 55.29 -6.01 -11.88
N GLN A 379 54.95 -4.77 -11.54
CA GLN A 379 54.02 -3.92 -12.30
C GLN A 379 54.80 -3.06 -13.28
N THR A 380 54.39 -3.05 -14.54
CA THR A 380 54.98 -2.22 -15.59
C THR A 380 53.88 -1.44 -16.30
N ALA A 381 53.99 -0.12 -16.27
CA ALA A 381 53.23 0.79 -17.11
C ALA A 381 54.17 1.26 -18.24
N GLU A 382 53.79 0.99 -19.49
CA GLU A 382 54.48 1.46 -20.71
C GLU A 382 53.71 2.59 -21.39
#